data_AF-A0A9D9Y1T8-F1
#
_entry.id   AF-A0A9D9Y1T8-F1
#
_cell.length_a   1.000
_cell.length_b   1.000
_cell.length_c   1.000
_cell.angle_alpha   90.00
_cell.angle_beta   90.00
_cell.angle_gamma   90.00
#
_symmetry.space_group_name_H-M   'P 1'
#
loop_
_entity.id
_entity.type
_entity.pdbx_description
1 polymer ?
#
loop_
_entity_poly.entity_id
_entity_poly.type
_entity_poly.pdbx_seq_one_letter_code
_entity_poly.pdbx_strand_id
1 'polypeptide(L)'
;SRKSIGEFVQLMYAFKAKAAKSNAYEIADYIARNSGIQSILKEDKTPEGQSRLDNIISLLDGIQEFVQDDEIQTGEEGSTDRSLSAYLQTISLMTDADQKEENPDNVTLMSVHSAKGLEFRSVFVVGLEENLFPSYMALSESNNIDEERRLFYVAITRAEELLCLTYANSRYQYGQMRYNDPSRFLEEISDNNLDSIISITKKPEFPEPKILGNFKPLGTKKPMISINPSDFVAANPNDIKAGMEVIHLKFGQGKVISVDERLVATIIFDGLSDTPEKRIMLQFAKLQIVE
;
A
#
# COMPACT_ATOMS: atom_id res chain seq x y z
N SER A 1 37.66 17.92 10.38
CA SER A 1 38.47 19.12 10.05
C SER A 1 37.53 20.32 9.83
N ARG A 2 38.00 21.58 9.86
CA ARG A 2 37.15 22.76 9.53
C ARG A 2 36.48 22.62 8.16
N LYS A 3 37.16 22.00 7.19
CA LYS A 3 36.64 21.74 5.85
C LYS A 3 35.42 20.82 5.87
N SER A 4 35.51 19.68 6.57
CA SER A 4 34.41 18.70 6.68
C SER A 4 33.16 19.28 7.33
N ILE A 5 33.33 20.14 8.35
CA ILE A 5 32.20 20.84 8.99
C ILE A 5 31.58 21.85 8.02
N GLY A 6 32.40 22.57 7.26
CA GLY A 6 31.91 23.50 6.24
C GLY A 6 31.09 22.80 5.15
N GLU A 7 31.55 21.65 4.67
CA GLU A 7 30.83 20.82 3.69
C GLU A 7 29.48 20.33 4.24
N PHE A 8 29.45 19.85 5.48
CA PHE A 8 28.20 19.45 6.14
C PHE A 8 27.21 20.63 6.29
N VAL A 9 27.69 21.81 6.68
CA VAL A 9 26.85 23.00 6.81
C VAL A 9 26.27 23.42 5.45
N GLN A 10 27.05 23.36 4.38
CA GLN A 10 26.57 23.62 3.02
C GLN A 10 25.48 22.62 2.60
N LEU A 11 25.67 21.34 2.90
CA LEU A 11 24.68 20.29 2.64
C LEU A 11 23.35 20.59 3.37
N MET A 12 23.40 20.97 4.64
CA MET A 12 22.21 21.34 5.42
C MET A 12 21.48 22.57 4.87
N TYR A 13 22.22 23.59 4.39
CA TYR A 13 21.61 24.74 3.72
C TYR A 13 20.92 24.35 2.41
N ALA A 14 21.52 23.45 1.63
CA ALA A 14 20.91 22.92 0.41
C ALA A 14 19.60 22.18 0.72
N PHE A 15 19.59 21.32 1.74
CA PHE A 15 18.38 20.62 2.20
C PHE A 15 17.28 21.59 2.64
N LYS A 16 17.62 22.61 3.44
CA LYS A 16 16.66 23.63 3.88
C LYS A 16 16.06 24.40 2.69
N ALA A 17 16.88 24.79 1.73
CA ALA A 17 16.43 25.52 0.55
C ALA A 17 15.52 24.67 -0.35
N LYS A 18 15.82 23.38 -0.50
CA LYS A 18 15.00 22.42 -1.28
C LYS A 18 13.67 22.12 -0.55
N ALA A 19 13.69 21.92 0.76
CA ALA A 19 12.50 21.66 1.56
C ALA A 19 11.43 22.76 1.43
N ALA A 20 11.85 24.02 1.27
CA ALA A 20 10.92 25.14 1.08
C ALA A 20 10.18 25.15 -0.27
N LYS A 21 10.55 24.30 -1.23
CA LYS A 21 10.03 24.29 -2.60
C LYS A 21 9.53 22.93 -3.07
N SER A 22 9.58 21.92 -2.22
CA SER A 22 9.32 20.53 -2.57
C SER A 22 8.35 19.89 -1.58
N ASN A 23 7.60 18.90 -2.03
CA ASN A 23 6.80 18.05 -1.16
C ASN A 23 7.70 17.11 -0.33
N ALA A 24 7.11 16.42 0.65
CA ALA A 24 7.79 15.53 1.58
C ALA A 24 8.63 14.44 0.88
N TYR A 25 8.11 13.82 -0.17
CA TYR A 25 8.81 12.77 -0.91
C TYR A 25 10.03 13.32 -1.64
N GLU A 26 9.87 14.40 -2.40
CA GLU A 26 10.96 15.01 -3.17
C GLU A 26 12.14 15.42 -2.28
N ILE A 27 11.87 15.99 -1.11
CA ILE A 27 12.94 16.34 -0.17
C ILE A 27 13.53 15.11 0.51
N ALA A 28 12.72 14.11 0.87
CA ALA A 28 13.20 12.87 1.48
C ALA A 28 14.11 12.07 0.53
N ASP A 29 13.72 11.90 -0.73
CA ASP A 29 14.55 11.27 -1.77
C ASP A 29 15.83 12.09 -2.03
N TYR A 30 15.72 13.42 -2.08
CA TYR A 30 16.89 14.29 -2.22
C TYR A 30 17.88 14.13 -1.05
N ILE A 31 17.40 14.08 0.20
CA ILE A 31 18.24 13.85 1.38
C ILE A 31 18.84 12.44 1.34
N ALA A 32 18.06 11.41 1.02
CA ALA A 32 18.53 10.03 1.00
C ALA A 32 19.65 9.81 -0.03
N ARG A 33 19.59 10.48 -1.19
CA ARG A 33 20.64 10.42 -2.20
C ARG A 33 21.89 11.23 -1.84
N ASN A 34 21.71 12.47 -1.37
CA ASN A 34 22.82 13.42 -1.17
C ASN A 34 23.50 13.32 0.20
N SER A 35 22.88 12.67 1.19
CA SER A 35 23.52 12.36 2.48
C SER A 35 24.55 11.24 2.40
N GLY A 36 24.54 10.45 1.32
CA GLY A 36 25.38 9.27 1.16
C GLY A 36 24.80 8.01 1.82
N ILE A 37 23.67 8.08 2.53
CA ILE A 37 23.09 6.91 3.21
C ILE A 37 22.70 5.81 2.22
N GLN A 38 22.10 6.16 1.08
CA GLN A 38 21.76 5.17 0.05
C GLN A 38 23.01 4.52 -0.55
N SER A 39 24.09 5.27 -0.73
CA SER A 39 25.34 4.74 -1.26
C SER A 39 25.97 3.75 -0.28
N ILE A 40 26.04 4.11 1.01
CA ILE A 40 26.57 3.25 2.08
C ILE A 40 25.78 1.94 2.16
N LEU A 41 24.45 2.01 2.10
CA LEU A 41 23.61 0.81 2.17
C LEU A 41 23.70 -0.06 0.92
N LYS A 42 23.92 0.53 -0.26
CA LYS A 42 24.13 -0.22 -1.51
C LYS A 42 25.49 -0.93 -1.58
N GLU A 43 26.48 -0.44 -0.85
CA GLU A 43 27.80 -1.08 -0.78
C GLU A 43 27.75 -2.40 0.00
N ASP A 44 26.85 -2.50 0.99
CA ASP A 44 26.62 -3.72 1.75
C ASP A 44 25.75 -4.72 0.97
N LYS A 45 26.41 -5.68 0.32
CA LYS A 45 25.78 -6.75 -0.47
C LYS A 45 25.32 -7.95 0.36
N THR A 46 25.38 -7.86 1.68
CA THR A 46 24.85 -8.93 2.54
C THR A 46 23.32 -8.91 2.52
N PRO A 47 22.65 -10.04 2.86
CA PRO A 47 21.19 -10.07 3.00
C PRO A 47 20.67 -9.03 4.00
N GLU A 48 21.44 -8.75 5.07
CA GLU A 48 21.09 -7.72 6.05
C GLU A 48 21.22 -6.30 5.47
N GLY A 49 22.27 -6.02 4.70
CA GLY A 49 22.44 -4.77 3.96
C GLY A 49 21.31 -4.50 2.98
N GLN A 50 20.90 -5.53 2.23
CA GLN A 50 19.76 -5.46 1.33
C GLN A 50 18.45 -5.16 2.08
N SER A 51 18.20 -5.85 3.21
CA SER A 51 17.04 -5.58 4.05
C SER A 51 17.00 -4.13 4.56
N ARG A 52 18.15 -3.56 4.93
CA ARG A 52 18.24 -2.15 5.34
C ARG A 52 17.94 -1.19 4.19
N LEU A 53 18.37 -1.51 2.97
CA LEU A 53 18.05 -0.74 1.79
C LEU A 53 16.55 -0.79 1.48
N ASP A 54 15.94 -1.97 1.55
CA ASP A 54 14.51 -2.16 1.33
C ASP A 54 13.68 -1.39 2.36
N ASN A 55 14.13 -1.31 3.62
CA ASN A 55 13.49 -0.48 4.64
C ASN A 55 13.50 1.01 4.31
N ILE A 56 14.62 1.55 3.79
CA ILE A 56 14.67 2.96 3.37
C ILE A 56 13.74 3.21 2.19
N ILE A 57 13.67 2.28 1.24
CA ILE A 57 12.77 2.43 0.11
C ILE A 57 11.31 2.38 0.59
N SER A 58 10.99 1.46 1.50
CA SER A 58 9.65 1.34 2.07
C SER A 58 9.24 2.61 2.82
N LEU A 59 10.20 3.24 3.53
CA LEU A 59 10.00 4.56 4.14
C LEU A 59 9.69 5.64 3.07
N LEU A 60 10.42 5.65 1.95
CA LEU A 60 10.16 6.60 0.86
C LEU A 60 8.80 6.34 0.19
N ASP A 61 8.42 5.08 0.01
CA ASP A 61 7.10 4.69 -0.52
C ASP A 61 5.98 5.15 0.43
N GLY A 62 6.13 5.01 1.75
CA GLY A 62 5.17 5.54 2.73
C GLY A 62 5.07 7.07 2.73
N ILE A 63 6.19 7.77 2.52
CA ILE A 63 6.17 9.23 2.33
C ILE A 63 5.47 9.60 1.01
N GLN A 64 5.69 8.83 -0.06
CA GLN A 64 5.02 9.03 -1.34
C GLN A 64 3.51 8.83 -1.22
N GLU A 65 3.08 7.80 -0.49
CA GLU A 65 1.67 7.55 -0.17
C GLU A 65 1.05 8.76 0.54
N PHE A 66 1.71 9.30 1.57
CA PHE A 66 1.26 10.54 2.24
C PHE A 66 1.12 11.74 1.29
N VAL A 67 2.02 11.89 0.30
CA VAL A 67 1.95 12.98 -0.68
C VAL A 67 0.80 12.77 -1.67
N GLN A 68 0.52 11.52 -2.04
CA GLN A 68 -0.51 11.15 -3.01
C GLN A 68 -1.89 10.95 -2.38
N ASP A 69 -1.98 10.83 -1.05
CA ASP A 69 -3.23 10.56 -0.35
C ASP A 69 -4.23 11.68 -0.57
N ASP A 70 -5.27 11.40 -1.35
CA ASP A 70 -6.33 12.31 -1.73
C ASP A 70 -7.59 12.13 -0.87
N GLU A 71 -7.63 11.13 0.00
CA GLU A 71 -8.77 10.81 0.84
C GLU A 71 -8.76 11.68 2.11
N ILE A 72 -9.92 12.21 2.49
CA ILE A 72 -10.10 12.90 3.78
C ILE A 72 -10.88 11.98 4.72
N GLN A 73 -10.27 11.63 5.85
CA GLN A 73 -10.94 10.85 6.88
C GLN A 73 -12.13 11.61 7.48
N THR A 74 -13.19 10.89 7.82
CA THR A 74 -14.39 11.45 8.47
C THR A 74 -14.04 12.13 9.79
N GLY A 75 -14.24 13.45 9.87
CA GLY A 75 -13.96 14.25 11.05
C GLY A 75 -12.68 15.10 10.97
N GLU A 76 -11.87 14.93 9.91
CA GLU A 76 -10.67 15.73 9.70
C GLU A 76 -10.91 16.89 8.70
N GLU A 77 -10.33 18.04 8.97
CA GLU A 77 -10.09 19.05 7.94
C GLU A 77 -8.89 18.58 7.12
N GLY A 78 -9.15 18.10 5.89
CA GLY A 78 -8.10 17.63 4.99
C GLY A 78 -6.99 18.68 4.85
N SER A 79 -5.78 18.31 5.26
CA SER A 79 -4.61 19.18 5.11
C SER A 79 -4.11 19.11 3.67
N THR A 80 -4.03 20.26 3.02
CA THR A 80 -3.36 20.38 1.71
C THR A 80 -1.84 20.47 1.86
N ASP A 81 -1.31 20.54 3.09
CA ASP A 81 0.12 20.65 3.32
C ASP A 81 0.81 19.30 3.12
N ARG A 82 1.53 19.17 2.01
CA ARG A 82 2.37 18.00 1.67
C ARG A 82 3.84 18.22 2.02
N SER A 83 4.13 19.16 2.93
CA SER A 83 5.50 19.42 3.39
C SER A 83 6.04 18.26 4.23
N LEU A 84 7.37 18.17 4.32
CA LEU A 84 8.02 17.23 5.23
C LEU A 84 7.63 17.50 6.69
N SER A 85 7.36 18.75 7.06
CA SER A 85 6.91 19.11 8.40
C SER A 85 5.53 18.53 8.72
N ALA A 86 4.58 18.60 7.78
CA ALA A 86 3.28 17.99 7.92
C ALA A 86 3.38 16.45 8.06
N TYR A 87 4.19 15.80 7.21
CA TYR A 87 4.44 14.36 7.32
C TYR A 87 4.98 13.97 8.71
N LEU A 88 6.00 14.68 9.21
CA LEU A 88 6.58 14.41 10.53
C LEU A 88 5.57 14.61 11.67
N GLN A 89 4.65 15.57 11.53
CA GLN A 89 3.57 15.77 12.50
C GLN A 89 2.58 14.60 12.48
N THR A 90 2.16 14.13 11.30
CA THR A 90 1.28 12.96 11.16
C THR A 90 1.92 11.71 11.78
N ILE A 91 3.18 11.43 11.48
CA ILE A 91 3.90 10.28 12.04
C ILE A 91 4.06 10.39 13.56
N SER A 92 4.33 11.59 14.09
CA SER A 92 4.44 11.78 15.54
C SER A 92 3.13 11.43 16.27
N LEU A 93 1.98 11.79 15.68
CA LEU A 93 0.66 11.47 16.24
C LEU A 93 0.37 9.97 16.18
N MET A 94 0.71 9.30 15.07
CA MET A 94 0.56 7.85 14.93
C MET A 94 1.44 7.09 15.94
N THR A 95 2.70 7.51 16.09
CA THR A 95 3.65 6.86 17.02
C THR A 95 3.23 7.02 18.49
N ASP A 96 2.67 8.17 18.88
CA ASP A 96 2.16 8.39 20.24
C ASP A 96 0.91 7.53 20.54
N ALA A 97 0.13 7.17 19.52
CA ALA A 97 -0.98 6.23 19.65
C ALA A 97 -0.47 4.79 19.87
N ASP A 98 0.58 4.39 19.15
CA ASP A 98 1.21 3.06 19.28
C ASP A 98 1.86 2.83 20.67
N GLN A 99 2.32 3.89 21.35
CA GLN A 99 2.99 3.74 22.65
C GLN A 99 2.04 3.58 23.85
N LYS A 100 0.73 3.82 23.68
CA LYS A 100 -0.21 3.92 24.83
C LYS A 100 -1.00 2.65 25.15
N GLU A 101 -0.90 1.60 24.34
CA GLU A 101 -1.60 0.34 24.63
C GLU A 101 -0.60 -0.80 24.82
N GLU A 102 -0.15 -1.00 26.06
CA GLU A 102 0.26 -2.33 26.55
C GLU A 102 -0.99 -3.23 26.67
N ASN A 103 -1.71 -3.42 25.57
CA ASN A 103 -2.80 -4.37 25.52
C ASN A 103 -2.20 -5.73 25.12
N PRO A 104 -2.30 -6.77 25.99
CA PRO A 104 -1.76 -8.09 25.68
C PRO A 104 -2.49 -8.79 24.51
N ASP A 105 -3.69 -8.32 24.14
CA ASP A 105 -4.43 -8.78 22.95
C ASP A 105 -4.12 -7.88 21.74
N ASN A 106 -3.01 -8.16 21.06
CA ASN A 106 -2.63 -7.49 19.82
C ASN A 106 -2.26 -8.48 18.72
N VAL A 107 -2.26 -8.00 17.47
CA VAL A 107 -1.76 -8.75 16.31
C VAL A 107 -0.29 -8.42 16.12
N THR A 108 0.57 -9.44 16.17
CA THR A 108 2.01 -9.27 15.98
C THR A 108 2.37 -9.29 14.50
N LEU A 109 2.94 -8.20 14.00
CA LEU A 109 3.51 -8.12 12.65
C LEU A 109 5.03 -8.32 12.74
N MET A 110 5.58 -9.18 11.88
CA MET A 110 7.02 -9.43 11.80
C MET A 110 7.42 -9.95 10.42
N SER A 111 8.72 -9.87 10.12
CA SER A 111 9.26 -10.54 8.94
C SER A 111 9.32 -12.06 9.14
N VAL A 112 9.31 -12.83 8.05
CA VAL A 112 9.47 -14.30 8.10
C VAL A 112 10.76 -14.71 8.80
N HIS A 113 11.84 -13.94 8.60
CA HIS A 113 13.12 -14.17 9.25
C HIS A 113 13.03 -14.02 10.77
N SER A 114 12.31 -13.01 11.25
CA SER A 114 12.12 -12.72 12.67
C SER A 114 11.23 -13.76 13.36
N ALA A 115 10.37 -14.46 12.60
CA ALA A 115 9.47 -15.47 13.14
C ALA A 115 10.16 -16.80 13.50
N LYS A 116 11.43 -16.97 13.16
CA LYS A 116 12.17 -18.22 13.37
C LYS A 116 12.21 -18.59 14.86
N GLY A 117 11.67 -19.76 15.20
CA GLY A 117 11.62 -20.28 16.57
C GLY A 117 10.43 -19.76 17.40
N LEU A 118 9.53 -18.99 16.80
CA LEU A 118 8.25 -18.60 17.39
C LEU A 118 7.12 -19.43 16.81
N GLU A 119 6.03 -19.61 17.55
CA GLU A 119 4.84 -20.35 17.09
C GLU A 119 3.59 -19.58 17.53
N PHE A 120 2.56 -19.61 16.69
CA PHE A 120 1.32 -18.87 16.91
C PHE A 120 0.13 -19.74 16.50
N ARG A 121 -0.98 -19.61 17.25
CA ARG A 121 -2.23 -20.32 16.94
C ARG A 121 -2.73 -20.02 15.53
N SER A 122 -2.62 -18.78 15.08
CA SER A 122 -3.03 -18.36 13.73
C SER A 122 -1.96 -17.50 13.08
N VAL A 123 -1.61 -17.81 11.83
CA VAL A 123 -0.59 -17.09 11.05
C VAL A 123 -1.15 -16.69 9.69
N PHE A 124 -0.91 -15.44 9.31
CA PHE A 124 -1.18 -14.91 7.99
C PHE A 124 0.15 -14.65 7.29
N VAL A 125 0.44 -15.41 6.22
CA VAL A 125 1.57 -15.14 5.34
C VAL A 125 1.06 -14.31 4.17
N VAL A 126 1.55 -13.07 4.09
CA VAL A 126 1.09 -12.07 3.12
C VAL A 126 2.14 -11.83 2.04
N GLY A 127 1.70 -11.40 0.86
CA GLY A 127 2.61 -11.03 -0.24
C GLY A 127 3.31 -12.22 -0.89
N LEU A 128 2.65 -13.37 -0.98
CA LEU A 128 3.13 -14.54 -1.72
C LEU A 128 2.99 -14.32 -3.23
N GLU A 129 3.83 -13.43 -3.74
CA GLU A 129 3.86 -12.94 -5.11
C GLU A 129 5.24 -13.24 -5.72
N GLU A 130 5.29 -13.58 -7.01
CA GLU A 130 6.55 -13.62 -7.75
C GLU A 130 7.24 -12.25 -7.69
N ASN A 131 8.57 -12.27 -7.58
CA ASN A 131 9.44 -11.10 -7.39
C ASN A 131 9.38 -10.44 -5.99
N LEU A 132 8.44 -10.84 -5.13
CA LEU A 132 8.38 -10.42 -3.72
C LEU A 132 8.76 -11.57 -2.79
N PHE A 133 8.06 -12.71 -2.90
CA PHE A 133 8.37 -13.93 -2.16
C PHE A 133 8.01 -15.16 -3.00
N PRO A 134 8.94 -15.66 -3.84
CA PRO A 134 10.38 -15.43 -3.80
C PRO A 134 10.83 -14.05 -4.29
N SER A 135 11.87 -13.49 -3.66
CA SER A 135 12.44 -12.20 -4.06
C SER A 135 13.03 -12.25 -5.47
N TYR A 136 12.93 -11.14 -6.22
CA TYR A 136 13.49 -11.03 -7.58
C TYR A 136 14.97 -11.45 -7.67
N MET A 137 15.76 -11.16 -6.63
CA MET A 137 17.18 -11.53 -6.59
C MET A 137 17.38 -13.04 -6.50
N ALA A 138 16.51 -13.73 -5.75
CA ALA A 138 16.56 -15.18 -5.61
C ALA A 138 16.17 -15.92 -6.90
N LEU A 139 15.44 -15.28 -7.81
CA LEU A 139 15.07 -15.87 -9.11
C LEU A 139 16.26 -16.04 -10.06
N SER A 140 17.36 -15.33 -9.84
CA SER A 140 18.52 -15.35 -10.74
C SER A 140 19.38 -16.60 -10.61
N GLU A 141 19.35 -17.27 -9.45
CA GLU A 141 20.16 -18.47 -9.18
C GLU A 141 19.33 -19.55 -8.49
N SER A 142 19.48 -20.81 -8.94
CA SER A 142 18.75 -21.95 -8.39
C SER A 142 19.08 -22.25 -6.92
N ASN A 143 20.24 -21.85 -6.40
CA ASN A 143 20.52 -22.02 -4.97
C ASN A 143 19.74 -21.04 -4.11
N ASN A 144 19.44 -19.85 -4.62
CA ASN A 144 18.75 -18.81 -3.84
C ASN A 144 17.24 -19.09 -3.78
N ILE A 145 16.66 -19.73 -4.80
CA ILE A 145 15.25 -20.17 -4.74
C ILE A 145 15.04 -21.24 -3.67
N ASP A 146 16.01 -22.13 -3.46
CA ASP A 146 15.94 -23.15 -2.43
C ASP A 146 15.99 -22.54 -1.02
N GLU A 147 16.71 -21.44 -0.85
CA GLU A 147 16.76 -20.71 0.42
C GLU A 147 15.45 -19.95 0.69
N GLU A 148 14.86 -19.30 -0.32
CA GLU A 148 13.52 -18.71 -0.24
C GLU A 148 12.46 -19.78 0.06
N ARG A 149 12.58 -20.98 -0.53
CA ARG A 149 11.69 -22.10 -0.21
C ARG A 149 11.83 -22.54 1.25
N ARG A 150 13.04 -22.54 1.81
CA ARG A 150 13.26 -22.79 3.25
C ARG A 150 12.63 -21.71 4.11
N LEU A 151 12.71 -20.44 3.70
CA LEU A 151 12.02 -19.35 4.37
C LEU A 151 10.50 -19.54 4.33
N PHE A 152 9.95 -19.94 3.19
CA PHE A 152 8.52 -20.27 3.07
C PHE A 152 8.13 -21.43 3.99
N TYR A 153 8.93 -22.50 4.02
CA TYR A 153 8.75 -23.61 4.96
C TYR A 153 8.76 -23.15 6.43
N VAL A 154 9.67 -22.24 6.80
CA VAL A 154 9.68 -21.64 8.14
C VAL A 154 8.36 -20.90 8.40
N ALA A 155 7.90 -20.07 7.46
CA ALA A 155 6.66 -19.30 7.60
C ALA A 155 5.42 -20.19 7.85
N ILE A 156 5.23 -21.23 7.03
CA ILE A 156 4.07 -22.13 7.16
C ILE A 156 4.11 -22.95 8.45
N THR A 157 5.29 -23.31 8.93
CA THR A 157 5.46 -24.08 10.18
C THR A 157 5.37 -23.23 11.44
N ARG A 158 5.11 -21.92 11.35
CA ARG A 158 4.85 -21.08 12.53
C ARG A 158 3.39 -21.21 13.01
N ALA A 159 2.49 -21.74 12.18
CA ALA A 159 1.08 -21.89 12.48
C ALA A 159 0.79 -23.20 13.23
N GLU A 160 0.10 -23.12 14.37
CA GLU A 160 -0.34 -24.30 15.13
C GLU A 160 -1.74 -24.78 14.68
N GLU A 161 -2.68 -23.86 14.46
CA GLU A 161 -4.08 -24.20 14.14
C GLU A 161 -4.54 -23.66 12.78
N LEU A 162 -4.26 -22.40 12.47
CA LEU A 162 -4.74 -21.74 11.24
C LEU A 162 -3.60 -21.09 10.46
N LEU A 163 -3.50 -21.43 9.18
CA LEU A 163 -2.58 -20.80 8.23
C LEU A 163 -3.38 -20.18 7.09
N CYS A 164 -3.21 -18.87 6.88
CA CYS A 164 -3.78 -18.16 5.74
C CYS A 164 -2.67 -17.61 4.85
N LEU A 165 -2.74 -17.92 3.56
CA LEU A 165 -1.76 -17.52 2.55
C LEU A 165 -2.42 -16.54 1.59
N THR A 166 -1.80 -15.37 1.36
CA THR A 166 -2.39 -14.32 0.52
C THR A 166 -1.39 -13.73 -0.47
N TYR A 167 -1.90 -13.33 -1.63
CA TYR A 167 -1.16 -12.63 -2.68
C TYR A 167 -2.05 -11.55 -3.31
N ALA A 168 -1.44 -10.52 -3.91
CA ALA A 168 -2.16 -9.49 -4.66
C ALA A 168 -1.80 -9.54 -6.16
N ASN A 169 -2.79 -9.36 -7.04
CA ASN A 169 -2.54 -9.26 -8.49
C ASN A 169 -1.86 -7.94 -8.89
N SER A 170 -1.95 -6.91 -8.06
CA SER A 170 -1.30 -5.63 -8.29
C SER A 170 -0.84 -5.00 -6.97
N ARG A 171 0.37 -4.44 -6.96
CA ARG A 171 1.00 -3.82 -5.80
C ARG A 171 1.69 -2.52 -6.20
N TYR A 172 1.58 -1.50 -5.35
CA TYR A 172 2.37 -0.28 -5.50
C TYR A 172 3.75 -0.50 -4.87
N GLN A 173 4.83 -0.32 -5.64
CA GLN A 173 6.20 -0.53 -5.19
C GLN A 173 7.15 0.38 -5.95
N TYR A 174 8.11 1.03 -5.27
CA TYR A 174 9.07 1.94 -5.89
C TYR A 174 8.40 3.08 -6.69
N GLY A 175 7.29 3.61 -6.17
CA GLY A 175 6.52 4.69 -6.82
C GLY A 175 5.77 4.30 -8.11
N GLN A 176 5.61 3.00 -8.40
CA GLN A 176 4.88 2.52 -9.58
C GLN A 176 3.95 1.34 -9.22
N MET A 177 2.80 1.25 -9.88
CA MET A 177 1.96 0.05 -9.84
C MET A 177 2.64 -1.07 -10.62
N ARG A 178 2.83 -2.22 -9.98
CA ARG A 178 3.33 -3.46 -10.59
C ARG A 178 2.25 -4.53 -10.53
N TYR A 179 2.14 -5.31 -11.60
CA TYR A 179 1.31 -6.51 -11.63
C TYR A 179 2.21 -7.70 -11.34
N ASN A 180 1.85 -8.48 -10.34
CA ASN A 180 2.62 -9.65 -9.91
C ASN A 180 1.77 -10.91 -10.07
N ASP A 181 2.43 -11.97 -10.52
CA ASP A 181 1.86 -13.31 -10.54
C ASP A 181 1.89 -13.92 -9.12
N PRO A 182 1.02 -14.90 -8.81
CA PRO A 182 1.08 -15.63 -7.56
C PRO A 182 2.44 -16.33 -7.41
N SER A 183 2.96 -16.41 -6.18
CA SER A 183 4.21 -17.11 -5.90
C SER A 183 4.14 -18.58 -6.32
N ARG A 184 5.19 -19.08 -6.98
CA ARG A 184 5.34 -20.50 -7.30
C ARG A 184 5.21 -21.43 -6.09
N PHE A 185 5.53 -20.95 -4.88
CA PHE A 185 5.42 -21.77 -3.67
C PHE A 185 3.96 -22.14 -3.35
N LEU A 186 2.99 -21.38 -3.85
CA LEU A 186 1.58 -21.74 -3.75
C LEU A 186 1.24 -22.98 -4.59
N GLU A 187 1.86 -23.13 -5.76
CA GLU A 187 1.67 -24.29 -6.65
C GLU A 187 2.32 -25.57 -6.08
N GLU A 188 3.31 -25.42 -5.20
CA GLU A 188 3.95 -26.54 -4.50
C GLU A 188 3.05 -27.14 -3.40
N ILE A 189 1.97 -26.45 -3.02
CA ILE A 189 0.99 -26.94 -2.04
C ILE A 189 -0.07 -27.79 -2.77
N SER A 190 -0.21 -29.05 -2.35
CA SER A 190 -1.25 -29.94 -2.87
C SER A 190 -2.66 -29.42 -2.56
N ASP A 191 -3.57 -29.55 -3.53
CA ASP A 191 -4.99 -29.19 -3.39
C ASP A 191 -5.67 -29.88 -2.20
N ASN A 192 -5.19 -31.07 -1.81
CA ASN A 192 -5.71 -31.81 -0.64
C ASN A 192 -5.41 -31.13 0.71
N ASN A 193 -4.49 -30.15 0.72
CA ASN A 193 -4.07 -29.41 1.91
C ASN A 193 -4.72 -28.01 1.96
N LEU A 194 -5.68 -27.70 1.07
CA LEU A 194 -6.36 -26.42 1.00
C LEU A 194 -7.81 -26.56 1.49
N ASP A 195 -8.14 -25.89 2.59
CA ASP A 195 -9.50 -25.87 3.11
C ASP A 195 -10.44 -24.96 2.28
N SER A 196 -9.93 -23.81 1.83
CA SER A 196 -10.71 -22.88 1.01
C SER A 196 -9.81 -21.94 0.22
N ILE A 197 -10.23 -21.59 -1.00
CA ILE A 197 -9.61 -20.53 -1.81
C ILE A 197 -10.60 -19.38 -1.86
N ILE A 198 -10.25 -18.29 -1.16
CA ILE A 198 -11.09 -17.09 -1.08
C ILE A 198 -10.45 -16.01 -1.96
N SER A 199 -11.07 -15.71 -3.09
CA SER A 199 -10.70 -14.56 -3.90
C SER A 199 -11.42 -13.34 -3.36
N ILE A 200 -10.71 -12.31 -2.89
CA ILE A 200 -11.32 -11.08 -2.35
C ILE A 200 -12.19 -10.37 -3.40
N THR A 201 -11.92 -10.59 -4.70
CA THR A 201 -12.72 -10.08 -5.82
C THR A 201 -13.96 -10.91 -6.15
N LYS A 202 -14.08 -12.14 -5.65
CA LYS A 202 -15.31 -12.94 -5.74
C LYS A 202 -15.93 -13.05 -4.35
N LYS A 203 -17.13 -12.49 -4.18
CA LYS A 203 -17.98 -12.83 -3.03
C LYS A 203 -17.94 -14.36 -2.84
N PRO A 204 -17.64 -14.89 -1.63
CA PRO A 204 -17.72 -16.32 -1.42
C PRO A 204 -19.13 -16.78 -1.79
N GLU A 205 -19.22 -17.66 -2.80
CA GLU A 205 -20.47 -18.33 -3.17
C GLU A 205 -20.74 -19.39 -2.10
N PHE A 206 -21.29 -18.97 -0.97
CA PHE A 206 -22.08 -19.89 -0.16
C PHE A 206 -23.29 -20.33 -0.99
N PRO A 207 -23.72 -21.60 -0.94
CA PRO A 207 -24.96 -22.01 -1.58
C PRO A 207 -26.08 -21.08 -1.10
N GLU A 208 -26.80 -20.48 -2.05
CA GLU A 208 -27.84 -19.49 -1.74
C GLU A 208 -28.81 -20.08 -0.71
N PRO A 209 -29.02 -19.43 0.46
CA PRO A 209 -30.11 -19.82 1.33
C PRO A 209 -31.40 -19.66 0.53
N LYS A 210 -32.09 -20.77 0.26
CA LYS A 210 -33.39 -20.74 -0.39
C LYS A 210 -34.35 -19.95 0.51
N ILE A 211 -34.68 -18.73 0.11
CA ILE A 211 -35.73 -17.95 0.74
C ILE A 211 -37.04 -18.70 0.45
N LEU A 212 -37.63 -19.32 1.48
CA LEU A 212 -39.01 -19.80 1.40
C LEU A 212 -39.94 -18.58 1.37
N GLY A 213 -40.35 -18.13 0.18
CA GLY A 213 -41.34 -17.07 0.02
C GLY A 213 -41.22 -16.24 -1.26
N ASN A 214 -42.31 -15.57 -1.64
CA ASN A 214 -42.43 -14.73 -2.84
C ASN A 214 -41.81 -13.33 -2.69
N PHE A 215 -40.54 -13.23 -2.31
CA PHE A 215 -39.84 -11.95 -2.32
C PHE A 215 -39.25 -11.67 -3.71
N LYS A 216 -39.61 -10.54 -4.32
CA LYS A 216 -38.99 -10.08 -5.57
C LYS A 216 -37.55 -9.62 -5.28
N PRO A 217 -36.54 -10.12 -6.01
CA PRO A 217 -35.17 -9.64 -5.85
C PRO A 217 -35.07 -8.16 -6.27
N LEU A 218 -34.39 -7.35 -5.46
CA LEU A 218 -33.95 -6.01 -5.85
C LEU A 218 -32.88 -6.15 -6.95
N GLY A 219 -32.93 -5.28 -7.95
CA GLY A 219 -32.28 -5.42 -9.25
C GLY A 219 -30.78 -5.79 -9.27
N THR A 220 -30.38 -6.40 -10.38
CA THR A 220 -29.02 -6.80 -10.73
C THR A 220 -28.01 -5.67 -10.53
N LYS A 221 -26.96 -5.90 -9.72
CA LYS A 221 -25.83 -4.97 -9.61
C LYS A 221 -25.11 -4.85 -10.96
N LYS A 222 -24.78 -3.63 -11.37
CA LYS A 222 -23.96 -3.35 -12.56
C LYS A 222 -22.54 -3.93 -12.39
N PRO A 223 -21.90 -4.41 -13.47
CA PRO A 223 -20.54 -4.91 -13.41
C PRO A 223 -19.55 -3.80 -13.05
N MET A 224 -18.60 -4.08 -12.17
CA MET A 224 -17.45 -3.20 -11.92
C MET A 224 -16.55 -3.18 -13.15
N ILE A 225 -16.25 -2.00 -13.67
CA ILE A 225 -15.31 -1.81 -14.77
C ILE A 225 -13.89 -1.89 -14.19
N SER A 226 -13.10 -2.86 -14.64
CA SER A 226 -11.65 -2.90 -14.39
C SER A 226 -10.98 -1.81 -15.24
N ILE A 227 -10.42 -0.80 -14.59
CA ILE A 227 -9.79 0.34 -15.29
C ILE A 227 -8.36 -0.05 -15.64
N ASN A 228 -8.02 -0.03 -16.93
CA ASN A 228 -6.62 -0.10 -17.36
C ASN A 228 -5.95 1.26 -17.12
N PRO A 229 -4.85 1.33 -16.37
CA PRO A 229 -4.15 2.60 -16.09
C PRO A 229 -3.66 3.33 -17.35
N SER A 230 -3.46 2.60 -18.46
CA SER A 230 -2.97 3.12 -19.75
C SER A 230 -3.97 4.04 -20.45
N ASP A 231 -5.27 3.78 -20.27
CA ASP A 231 -6.36 4.53 -20.93
C ASP A 231 -6.85 5.68 -20.06
N PHE A 232 -6.23 5.88 -18.89
CA PHE A 232 -6.65 6.84 -17.89
C PHE A 232 -6.18 8.27 -18.24
N VAL A 233 -7.13 9.19 -18.46
CA VAL A 233 -6.84 10.60 -18.70
C VAL A 233 -7.33 11.44 -17.54
N ALA A 234 -6.39 11.96 -16.74
CA ALA A 234 -6.72 12.81 -15.60
C ALA A 234 -7.35 14.13 -16.08
N ALA A 235 -8.56 14.42 -15.61
CA ALA A 235 -9.24 15.69 -15.81
C ALA A 235 -8.62 16.80 -14.95
N ASN A 236 -8.82 18.04 -15.35
CA ASN A 236 -8.44 19.18 -14.52
C ASN A 236 -9.32 19.21 -13.26
N PRO A 237 -8.76 19.37 -12.05
CA PRO A 237 -9.52 19.47 -10.81
C PRO A 237 -10.66 20.50 -10.85
N ASN A 238 -10.48 21.60 -11.59
CA ASN A 238 -11.48 22.68 -11.70
C ASN A 238 -12.66 22.34 -12.63
N ASP A 239 -12.51 21.34 -13.50
CA ASP A 239 -13.56 20.95 -14.44
C ASP A 239 -14.57 19.99 -13.79
N ILE A 240 -14.20 19.39 -12.65
CA ILE A 240 -15.02 18.42 -11.92
C ILE A 240 -16.09 19.16 -11.10
N LYS A 241 -17.36 18.86 -11.39
CA LYS A 241 -18.53 19.48 -10.76
C LYS A 241 -19.48 18.44 -10.21
N ALA A 242 -20.32 18.88 -9.26
CA ALA A 242 -21.40 18.07 -8.73
C ALA A 242 -22.31 17.55 -9.86
N GLY A 243 -22.66 16.26 -9.76
CA GLY A 243 -23.48 15.54 -10.74
C GLY A 243 -22.71 14.75 -11.79
N MET A 244 -21.41 15.00 -11.97
CA MET A 244 -20.57 14.30 -12.95
C MET A 244 -20.25 12.86 -12.50
N GLU A 245 -20.12 11.97 -13.48
CA GLU A 245 -19.54 10.65 -13.27
C GLU A 245 -18.03 10.73 -13.47
N VAL A 246 -17.29 10.14 -12.54
CA VAL A 246 -15.83 10.15 -12.54
C VAL A 246 -15.29 8.76 -12.26
N ILE A 247 -14.09 8.52 -12.74
CA ILE A 247 -13.32 7.30 -12.47
C ILE A 247 -12.13 7.68 -11.60
N HIS A 248 -11.99 6.97 -10.49
CA HIS A 248 -10.84 7.04 -9.58
C HIS A 248 -10.01 5.76 -9.67
N LEU A 249 -8.68 5.88 -9.73
CA LEU A 249 -7.79 4.72 -9.85
C LEU A 249 -7.90 3.74 -8.67
N LYS A 250 -8.12 4.24 -7.45
CA LYS A 250 -8.25 3.43 -6.22
C LYS A 250 -9.67 2.87 -6.00
N PHE A 251 -10.70 3.62 -6.36
CA PHE A 251 -12.09 3.36 -5.93
C PHE A 251 -13.03 2.99 -7.07
N GLY A 252 -12.59 3.12 -8.32
CA GLY A 252 -13.39 2.82 -9.50
C GLY A 252 -14.29 3.98 -9.91
N GLN A 253 -15.40 3.65 -10.58
CA GLN A 253 -16.40 4.63 -11.00
C GLN A 253 -17.22 5.13 -9.81
N GLY A 254 -17.45 6.44 -9.78
CA GLY A 254 -18.28 7.09 -8.78
C GLY A 254 -18.96 8.33 -9.33
N LYS A 255 -19.94 8.82 -8.57
CA LYS A 255 -20.70 10.02 -8.87
C LYS A 255 -20.37 11.12 -7.88
N VAL A 256 -20.01 12.29 -8.40
CA VAL A 256 -19.73 13.48 -7.59
C VAL A 256 -21.06 14.02 -7.05
N ILE A 257 -21.23 14.06 -5.74
CA ILE A 257 -22.44 14.57 -5.07
C ILE A 257 -22.32 16.06 -4.82
N SER A 258 -21.17 16.50 -4.29
CA SER A 258 -20.90 17.90 -3.98
C SER A 258 -19.41 18.18 -4.14
N VAL A 259 -19.08 19.44 -4.40
CA VAL A 259 -17.70 19.95 -4.39
C VAL A 259 -17.70 21.21 -3.54
N ASP A 260 -16.84 21.25 -2.53
CA ASP A 260 -16.68 22.37 -1.61
C ASP A 260 -15.69 23.42 -2.18
N GLU A 261 -15.67 24.63 -1.60
CA GLU A 261 -14.80 25.75 -2.00
C GLU A 261 -13.30 25.41 -1.90
N ARG A 262 -12.94 24.44 -1.06
CA ARG A 262 -11.57 23.90 -0.91
C ARG A 262 -11.21 22.84 -1.95
N LEU A 263 -11.99 22.69 -3.03
CA LEU A 263 -11.85 21.63 -4.04
C LEU A 263 -11.90 20.21 -3.43
N VAL A 264 -12.74 20.04 -2.41
CA VAL A 264 -13.03 18.73 -1.80
C VAL A 264 -14.34 18.21 -2.38
N ALA A 265 -14.28 17.09 -3.10
CA ALA A 265 -15.44 16.42 -3.65
C ALA A 265 -15.95 15.31 -2.73
N THR A 266 -17.26 15.27 -2.51
CA THR A 266 -17.93 14.10 -1.93
C THR A 266 -18.37 13.20 -3.07
N ILE A 267 -17.79 12.01 -3.18
CA ILE A 267 -18.00 11.07 -4.29
C ILE A 267 -18.58 9.77 -3.73
N ILE A 268 -19.65 9.29 -4.35
CA ILE A 268 -20.21 7.97 -4.05
C ILE A 268 -19.68 7.00 -5.10
N PHE A 269 -18.91 6.01 -4.66
CA PHE A 269 -18.33 4.98 -5.53
C PHE A 269 -19.21 3.74 -5.55
N ASP A 270 -19.52 3.26 -6.76
CA ASP A 270 -20.43 2.12 -6.96
C ASP A 270 -19.80 0.77 -6.55
N GLY A 271 -18.46 0.72 -6.47
CA GLY A 271 -17.68 -0.49 -6.16
C GLY A 271 -17.50 -0.81 -4.67
N LEU A 272 -17.85 0.10 -3.76
CA LEU A 272 -17.62 -0.05 -2.32
C LEU A 272 -18.88 -0.55 -1.61
N SER A 273 -18.80 -1.65 -0.85
CA SER A 273 -19.94 -2.26 -0.16
C SER A 273 -20.28 -1.61 1.18
N ASP A 274 -19.28 -1.14 1.93
CA ASP A 274 -19.45 -0.77 3.34
C ASP A 274 -19.43 0.75 3.56
N THR A 275 -18.56 1.48 2.84
CA THR A 275 -18.46 2.95 2.89
C THR A 275 -18.40 3.52 1.47
N PRO A 276 -19.56 3.62 0.78
CA PRO A 276 -19.59 4.05 -0.62
C PRO A 276 -19.28 5.55 -0.78
N GLU A 277 -19.52 6.35 0.25
CA GLU A 277 -19.21 7.78 0.25
C GLU A 277 -17.77 8.04 0.69
N LYS A 278 -17.03 8.78 -0.13
CA LYS A 278 -15.66 9.21 0.13
C LYS A 278 -15.50 10.69 -0.12
N ARG A 279 -14.72 11.36 0.73
CA ARG A 279 -14.33 12.77 0.56
C ARG A 279 -12.93 12.80 -0.06
N ILE A 280 -12.82 13.39 -1.25
CA ILE A 280 -11.63 13.35 -2.10
C ILE A 280 -11.16 14.77 -2.40
N MET A 281 -9.89 15.08 -2.16
CA MET A 281 -9.26 16.34 -2.53
C MET A 281 -8.92 16.34 -4.03
N LEU A 282 -9.67 17.10 -4.82
CA LEU A 282 -9.52 17.14 -6.28
C LEU A 282 -8.13 17.62 -6.71
N GLN A 283 -7.44 18.43 -5.90
CA GLN A 283 -6.08 18.91 -6.20
C GLN A 283 -5.04 17.77 -6.28
N PHE A 284 -5.25 16.68 -5.54
CA PHE A 284 -4.33 15.54 -5.48
C PHE A 284 -4.89 14.32 -6.18
N ALA A 285 -6.21 14.25 -6.33
CA ALA A 285 -6.88 13.14 -6.96
C ALA A 285 -6.64 13.12 -8.47
N LYS A 286 -6.26 11.95 -8.96
CA LYS A 286 -6.29 11.64 -10.39
C LYS A 286 -7.67 11.07 -10.70
N LEU A 287 -8.57 11.95 -11.15
CA LEU A 287 -9.92 11.60 -11.57
C LEU A 287 -10.06 11.78 -13.08
N GLN A 288 -10.73 10.85 -13.74
CA GLN A 288 -11.13 10.96 -15.15
C GLN A 288 -12.63 11.22 -15.20
N ILE A 289 -13.07 12.19 -16.00
CA ILE A 289 -14.50 12.44 -16.23
C ILE A 289 -15.01 11.40 -17.23
N VAL A 290 -16.14 10.78 -16.91
CA VAL A 290 -16.89 9.91 -17.83
C VAL A 290 -17.95 10.79 -18.49
N GLU A 291 -17.88 10.93 -19.82
CA GLU A 291 -18.93 11.62 -20.60
C GLU A 291 -20.28 10.91 -20.55
#